data_AF-A0A9X8DN66-F1
#
_entry.id   AF-A0A9X8DN66-F1
#
_cell.length_a   1.000
_cell.length_b   1.000
_cell.length_c   1.000
_cell.angle_alpha   90.00
_cell.angle_beta   90.00
_cell.angle_gamma   90.00
#
_symmetry.space_group_name_H-M   'P 1'
#
loop_
_entity.id
_entity.type
_entity.pdbx_description
1 polymer ?
#
loop_
_entity_poly.entity_id
_entity_poly.type
_entity_poly.pdbx_seq_one_letter_code
_entity_poly.pdbx_strand_id
1 'polypeptide(L)'
;MINSTSYRDATTPKPADPPGGYPSDNTVILPSNPKSRGLWLVGHVVVGLLMVLAVLTPMGYNLPVYPVEFSTPISVWWNVNPKVKGSGNPEMVVPTYFFLGSVVPVTIGAVLLAYIRAKSAVFVPPFSALLHRKPKVFKHLVSYGELLFLLLLVVGNVIVFSYQYKKRSKPTDNATSQIKVIGTSLGFSGLYNMVFLALPASRHSFWMEWLNIPYANGVKYHRWLGVATIVSFVVHTGFFVVFYARTDNLLKMLPCFDCDVAVGGKTNWENFFGWLSMICMVVMGATSL
;
A
#
# COMPACT_ATOMS: atom_id res chain seq x y z
N MET A 1 -74.61 9.93 13.70
CA MET A 1 -74.51 9.56 15.12
C MET A 1 -74.03 8.12 15.20
N ILE A 2 -72.88 7.86 15.81
CA ILE A 2 -72.61 6.73 16.72
C ILE A 2 -71.39 7.15 17.55
N ASN A 3 -71.49 6.76 18.81
CA ASN A 3 -70.89 7.31 19.99
C ASN A 3 -69.47 6.76 20.24
N SER A 4 -68.70 7.51 21.04
CA SER A 4 -67.39 7.15 21.56
C SER A 4 -67.46 6.08 22.66
N THR A 5 -66.27 5.61 23.07
CA THR A 5 -65.91 4.78 24.24
C THR A 5 -65.74 3.27 24.04
N SER A 6 -64.49 2.85 23.79
CA SER A 6 -63.84 1.83 24.63
C SER A 6 -62.32 1.90 24.46
N TYR A 7 -61.65 2.39 25.50
CA TYR A 7 -60.22 2.35 25.72
C TYR A 7 -59.98 1.20 26.70
N ARG A 8 -59.32 0.10 26.31
CA ARG A 8 -58.59 -0.80 27.23
C ARG A 8 -57.46 -1.52 26.50
N ASP A 9 -56.33 -1.53 27.18
CA ASP A 9 -55.01 -2.04 26.82
C ASP A 9 -55.02 -3.43 26.17
N ALA A 10 -54.47 -3.51 24.96
CA ALA A 10 -54.02 -4.76 24.38
C ALA A 10 -52.54 -4.94 24.73
N THR A 11 -52.29 -5.74 25.76
CA THR A 11 -50.99 -6.32 26.07
C THR A 11 -50.38 -6.94 24.81
N THR A 12 -49.15 -6.52 24.49
CA THR A 12 -48.35 -7.11 23.42
C THR A 12 -48.14 -8.61 23.69
N PRO A 13 -48.37 -9.49 22.70
CA PRO A 13 -48.08 -10.91 22.85
C PRO A 13 -46.59 -11.12 23.07
N LYS A 14 -46.24 -11.94 24.07
CA LYS A 14 -44.88 -12.44 24.29
C LYS A 14 -44.39 -13.16 23.00
N PRO A 15 -43.19 -12.88 22.48
CA PRO A 15 -42.68 -13.60 21.31
C PRO A 15 -42.56 -15.10 21.63
N ALA A 16 -43.06 -15.94 20.74
CA ALA A 16 -42.90 -17.38 20.80
C ALA A 16 -41.42 -17.75 20.59
N ASP A 17 -40.92 -18.66 21.41
CA ASP A 17 -39.57 -19.22 21.25
C ASP A 17 -39.47 -19.98 19.91
N PRO A 18 -38.47 -19.69 19.06
CA PRO A 18 -38.29 -20.41 17.81
C PRO A 18 -37.73 -21.82 18.07
N PRO A 19 -38.32 -22.87 17.47
CA PRO A 19 -37.79 -24.22 17.53
C PRO A 19 -36.65 -24.36 16.51
N GLY A 20 -35.52 -24.92 16.95
CA GLY A 20 -34.41 -25.30 16.08
C GLY A 20 -33.24 -24.33 16.16
N GLY A 21 -32.28 -24.65 17.04
CA GLY A 21 -31.02 -23.93 17.16
C GLY A 21 -30.21 -23.97 15.87
N TYR A 22 -30.13 -22.83 15.20
CA TYR A 22 -28.94 -22.52 14.40
C TYR A 22 -27.74 -22.53 15.35
N PRO A 23 -26.58 -23.10 14.96
CA PRO A 23 -25.37 -22.90 15.74
C PRO A 23 -25.09 -21.40 15.72
N SER A 24 -25.36 -20.74 16.86
CA SER A 24 -24.68 -19.49 17.16
C SER A 24 -23.20 -19.80 17.03
N ASP A 25 -22.51 -19.08 16.14
CA ASP A 25 -21.06 -19.08 16.07
C ASP A 25 -20.55 -18.56 17.42
N ASN A 26 -20.54 -19.48 18.39
CA ASN A 26 -19.92 -19.34 19.67
C ASN A 26 -18.44 -19.39 19.35
N THR A 27 -17.90 -18.27 18.89
CA THR A 27 -16.49 -17.97 19.14
C THR A 27 -16.38 -17.97 20.65
N VAL A 28 -16.04 -19.14 21.20
CA VAL A 28 -15.81 -19.33 22.62
C VAL A 28 -14.74 -18.32 22.96
N ILE A 29 -15.13 -17.23 23.63
CA ILE A 29 -14.20 -16.31 24.27
C ILE A 29 -13.63 -17.10 25.43
N LEU A 30 -12.67 -17.98 25.12
CA LEU A 30 -11.89 -18.69 26.12
C LEU A 30 -11.25 -17.62 27.00
N PRO A 31 -11.31 -17.73 28.34
CA PRO A 31 -10.55 -16.83 29.20
C PRO A 31 -9.09 -16.92 28.78
N SER A 32 -8.58 -15.85 28.15
CA SER A 32 -7.26 -15.90 27.53
C SER A 32 -6.23 -16.11 28.63
N ASN A 33 -5.59 -17.29 28.65
CA ASN A 33 -4.43 -17.53 29.52
C ASN A 33 -3.43 -16.37 29.30
N PRO A 34 -2.87 -15.74 30.35
CA PRO A 34 -1.92 -14.63 30.21
C PRO A 34 -0.77 -14.94 29.23
N LYS A 35 -0.35 -16.21 29.12
CA LYS A 35 0.63 -16.67 28.12
C LYS A 35 0.13 -16.54 26.67
N SER A 36 -1.12 -16.91 26.42
CA SER A 36 -1.76 -16.78 25.09
C SER A 36 -1.97 -15.33 24.68
N ARG A 37 -2.30 -14.45 25.64
CA ARG A 37 -2.43 -13.00 25.44
C ARG A 37 -1.07 -12.35 25.15
N GLY A 38 -0.04 -12.74 25.88
CA GLY A 38 1.34 -12.29 25.64
C GLY A 38 1.83 -12.70 24.25
N LEU A 39 1.62 -13.95 23.86
CA LEU A 39 1.97 -14.45 22.52
C LEU A 39 1.25 -13.69 21.40
N TRP A 40 -0.06 -13.44 21.58
CA TRP A 40 -0.84 -12.66 20.61
C TRP A 40 -0.28 -11.22 20.48
N LEU A 41 -0.05 -10.53 21.60
CA LEU A 41 0.43 -9.14 21.60
C LEU A 41 1.82 -9.01 20.97
N VAL A 42 2.78 -9.80 21.46
CA VAL A 42 4.16 -9.76 20.94
C VAL A 42 4.18 -10.14 19.47
N GLY A 43 3.44 -11.18 19.10
CA GLY A 43 3.31 -11.62 17.72
C GLY A 43 2.78 -10.53 16.79
N HIS A 44 1.71 -9.82 17.18
CA HIS A 44 1.16 -8.72 16.37
C HIS A 44 2.12 -7.52 16.29
N VAL A 45 2.85 -7.22 17.35
CA VAL A 45 3.88 -6.16 17.33
C VAL A 45 5.00 -6.52 16.35
N VAL A 46 5.51 -7.76 16.39
CA VAL A 46 6.56 -8.22 15.48
C VAL A 46 6.08 -8.21 14.03
N VAL A 47 4.89 -8.76 13.75
CA VAL A 47 4.30 -8.70 12.40
C VAL A 47 4.13 -7.26 11.95
N GLY A 48 3.63 -6.37 12.81
CA GLY A 48 3.49 -4.95 12.52
C GLY A 48 4.82 -4.27 12.16
N LEU A 49 5.88 -4.53 12.93
CA LEU A 49 7.22 -4.01 12.64
C LEU A 49 7.78 -4.54 11.30
N LEU A 50 7.55 -5.82 10.98
CA LEU A 50 7.96 -6.39 9.69
C LEU A 50 7.21 -5.75 8.52
N MET A 51 5.91 -5.49 8.68
CA MET A 51 5.12 -4.83 7.64
C MET A 51 5.50 -3.35 7.48
N VAL A 52 5.82 -2.66 8.58
CA VAL A 52 6.37 -1.30 8.52
C VAL A 52 7.72 -1.29 7.80
N LEU A 53 8.62 -2.24 8.10
CA LEU A 53 9.89 -2.39 7.41
C LEU A 53 9.70 -2.62 5.89
N ALA A 54 8.75 -3.48 5.51
CA ALA A 54 8.44 -3.74 4.10
C ALA A 54 7.94 -2.51 3.36
N VAL A 55 7.10 -1.68 4.01
CA VAL A 55 6.61 -0.43 3.44
C VAL A 55 7.71 0.64 3.40
N LEU A 56 8.56 0.71 4.42
CA LEU A 56 9.64 1.70 4.49
C LEU A 56 10.80 1.40 3.55
N THR A 57 11.06 0.14 3.20
CA THR A 57 12.20 -0.25 2.34
C THR A 57 12.21 0.49 0.99
N PRO A 58 11.11 0.51 0.20
CA PRO A 58 11.05 1.32 -1.02
C PRO A 58 11.23 2.84 -0.81
N MET A 59 10.80 3.35 0.34
CA MET A 59 11.00 4.76 0.69
C MET A 59 12.47 5.04 1.05
N GLY A 60 13.09 4.14 1.80
CA GLY A 60 14.47 4.19 2.25
C GLY A 60 15.47 4.20 1.09
N TYR A 61 15.20 3.48 0.01
CA TYR A 61 16.02 3.50 -1.21
C TYR A 61 16.28 4.90 -1.75
N ASN A 62 15.32 5.82 -1.60
CA ASN A 62 15.44 7.18 -2.12
C ASN A 62 16.17 8.14 -1.17
N LEU A 63 16.40 7.74 0.09
CA LEU A 63 17.01 8.55 1.14
C LEU A 63 18.54 8.52 1.05
N PRO A 64 19.24 9.56 1.56
CA PRO A 64 20.70 9.62 1.56
C PRO A 64 21.37 8.54 2.42
N VAL A 65 20.60 7.85 3.28
CA VAL A 65 21.09 6.76 4.12
C VAL A 65 21.33 5.48 3.31
N TYR A 66 20.63 5.28 2.19
CA TYR A 66 20.70 4.06 1.38
C TYR A 66 22.11 3.74 0.86
N PRO A 67 22.83 4.68 0.20
CA PRO A 67 24.16 4.39 -0.34
C PRO A 67 25.16 3.98 0.75
N VAL A 68 25.10 4.63 1.91
CA VAL A 68 26.08 4.46 2.99
C VAL A 68 25.80 3.20 3.80
N GLU A 69 24.58 3.07 4.32
CA GLU A 69 24.26 2.02 5.30
C GLU A 69 23.79 0.71 4.67
N PHE A 70 23.29 0.73 3.43
CA PHE A 70 22.69 -0.45 2.81
C PHE A 70 23.42 -0.88 1.55
N SER A 71 23.61 0.03 0.60
CA SER A 71 24.24 -0.31 -0.69
C SER A 71 25.68 -0.77 -0.51
N THR A 72 26.45 -0.15 0.40
CA THR A 72 27.87 -0.46 0.59
C THR A 72 28.09 -1.82 1.28
N PRO A 73 27.36 -2.18 2.34
CA PRO A 73 27.48 -3.53 2.91
C PRO A 73 27.01 -4.63 1.96
N ILE A 74 25.90 -4.42 1.22
CA ILE A 74 25.37 -5.41 0.28
C ILE A 74 26.31 -5.59 -0.92
N SER A 75 27.02 -4.55 -1.35
CA SER A 75 27.94 -4.64 -2.48
C SER A 75 29.13 -5.58 -2.21
N VAL A 76 29.54 -5.72 -0.94
CA VAL A 76 30.54 -6.71 -0.51
C VAL A 76 30.09 -8.13 -0.78
N TRP A 77 28.80 -8.44 -0.60
CA TRP A 77 28.26 -9.79 -0.83
C TRP A 77 28.33 -10.21 -2.30
N TRP A 78 28.36 -9.23 -3.21
CA TRP A 78 28.41 -9.44 -4.65
C TRP A 78 29.79 -9.14 -5.26
N ASN A 79 30.84 -9.14 -4.43
CA ASN A 79 32.23 -8.90 -4.82
C ASN A 79 32.46 -7.59 -5.58
N VAL A 80 31.65 -6.56 -5.31
CA VAL A 80 31.78 -5.25 -5.95
C VAL A 80 32.86 -4.45 -5.21
N ASN A 81 33.92 -4.08 -5.92
CA ASN A 81 34.95 -3.19 -5.40
C ASN A 81 34.60 -1.73 -5.73
N PRO A 82 34.37 -0.86 -4.73
CA PRO A 82 34.01 0.54 -4.95
C PRO A 82 35.03 1.33 -5.77
N LYS A 83 36.29 0.88 -5.81
CA LYS A 83 37.39 1.55 -6.50
C LYS A 83 37.56 1.11 -7.96
N VAL A 84 36.95 -0.01 -8.36
CA VAL A 84 37.10 -0.58 -9.72
C VAL A 84 35.74 -0.60 -10.39
N LYS A 85 35.57 0.24 -11.42
CA LYS A 85 34.34 0.31 -12.21
C LYS A 85 34.07 -1.03 -12.90
N GLY A 86 32.87 -1.58 -12.73
CA GLY A 86 32.47 -2.86 -13.34
C GLY A 86 33.03 -4.10 -12.64
N SER A 87 33.52 -3.96 -11.40
CA SER A 87 33.92 -5.10 -10.59
C SER A 87 32.72 -5.78 -9.93
N GLY A 88 32.77 -7.11 -9.85
CA GLY A 88 31.70 -7.91 -9.26
C GLY A 88 30.39 -7.81 -10.03
N ASN A 89 29.28 -7.97 -9.30
CA ASN A 89 27.92 -8.01 -9.84
C ASN A 89 27.05 -6.89 -9.22
N PRO A 90 27.29 -5.60 -9.56
CA PRO A 90 26.59 -4.47 -8.95
C PRO A 90 25.07 -4.46 -9.23
N GLU A 91 24.63 -5.13 -10.29
CA GLU A 91 23.22 -5.31 -10.63
C GLU A 91 22.43 -6.09 -9.57
N MET A 92 23.10 -6.91 -8.75
CA MET A 92 22.46 -7.71 -7.70
C MET A 92 22.22 -6.94 -6.39
N VAL A 93 22.83 -5.77 -6.22
CA VAL A 93 22.75 -4.98 -4.97
C VAL A 93 21.34 -4.48 -4.70
N VAL A 94 20.72 -3.85 -5.70
CA VAL A 94 19.36 -3.28 -5.56
C VAL A 94 18.31 -4.38 -5.35
N PRO A 95 18.26 -5.47 -6.15
CA PRO A 95 17.34 -6.58 -5.89
C PRO A 95 17.51 -7.18 -4.49
N THR A 96 18.75 -7.36 -4.01
CA THR A 96 19.02 -7.91 -2.68
C THR A 96 18.43 -7.02 -1.57
N TYR A 97 18.58 -5.71 -1.68
CA TYR A 97 18.00 -4.76 -0.73
C TYR A 97 16.47 -4.89 -0.66
N PHE A 98 15.80 -4.92 -1.81
CA PHE A 98 14.33 -5.06 -1.86
C PHE A 98 13.86 -6.44 -1.39
N PHE A 99 14.60 -7.50 -1.73
CA PHE A 99 14.28 -8.85 -1.30
C PHE A 99 14.34 -8.97 0.24
N LEU A 100 15.43 -8.52 0.84
CA LEU A 100 15.62 -8.57 2.30
C LEU A 100 14.73 -7.58 3.06
N GLY A 101 14.48 -6.40 2.51
CA GLY A 101 13.71 -5.37 3.20
C GLY A 101 12.19 -5.49 2.99
N SER A 102 11.73 -6.10 1.90
CA SER A 102 10.29 -6.22 1.58
C SER A 102 9.80 -7.66 1.51
N VAL A 103 10.42 -8.52 0.69
CA VAL A 103 9.91 -9.88 0.44
C VAL A 103 10.05 -10.77 1.67
N VAL A 104 11.23 -10.78 2.30
CA VAL A 104 11.49 -11.59 3.49
C VAL A 104 10.60 -11.17 4.68
N PRO A 105 10.47 -9.87 5.04
CA PRO A 105 9.58 -9.45 6.12
C PRO A 105 8.11 -9.76 5.88
N VAL A 106 7.62 -9.62 4.64
CA VAL A 106 6.22 -9.95 4.29
C VAL A 106 5.97 -11.45 4.42
N THR A 107 6.87 -12.29 3.92
CA THR A 107 6.72 -13.76 3.97
C THR A 107 6.82 -14.28 5.40
N ILE A 108 7.82 -13.84 6.18
CA ILE A 108 7.95 -14.20 7.60
C ILE A 108 6.74 -13.70 8.39
N GLY A 109 6.31 -12.45 8.15
CA GLY A 109 5.14 -11.87 8.81
C GLY A 109 3.86 -12.65 8.53
N ALA A 110 3.66 -13.10 7.29
CA ALA A 110 2.50 -13.92 6.91
C ALA A 110 2.50 -15.29 7.61
N VAL A 111 3.64 -15.99 7.64
CA VAL A 111 3.78 -17.28 8.33
C VAL A 111 3.58 -17.12 9.83
N LEU A 112 4.18 -16.09 10.43
CA LEU A 112 4.05 -15.80 11.86
C LEU A 112 2.60 -15.48 12.23
N LEU A 113 1.91 -14.66 11.44
CA LEU A 113 0.50 -14.34 11.66
C LEU A 113 -0.39 -15.59 11.57
N ALA A 114 -0.15 -16.45 10.59
CA ALA A 114 -0.86 -17.73 10.45
C ALA A 114 -0.62 -18.64 11.68
N TYR A 115 0.62 -18.71 12.16
CA TYR A 115 0.98 -19.47 13.36
C TYR A 115 0.30 -18.93 14.62
N ILE A 116 0.31 -17.60 14.82
CA ILE A 116 -0.33 -16.96 15.98
C ILE A 116 -1.83 -17.24 15.98
N ARG A 117 -2.51 -17.04 14.83
CA ARG A 117 -3.95 -17.31 14.70
C ARG A 117 -4.32 -18.76 15.00
N ALA A 118 -3.44 -19.70 14.70
CA ALA A 118 -3.66 -21.12 15.01
C ALA A 118 -3.47 -21.48 16.50
N LYS A 119 -2.78 -20.64 17.29
CA LYS A 119 -2.33 -20.98 18.66
C LYS A 119 -2.86 -20.06 19.75
N SER A 120 -3.35 -18.86 19.43
CA SER A 120 -3.85 -17.91 20.43
C SER A 120 -5.30 -17.53 20.17
N ALA A 121 -6.05 -17.35 21.25
CA ALA A 121 -7.37 -16.71 21.18
C ALA A 121 -7.20 -15.24 20.75
N VAL A 122 -8.14 -14.76 19.94
CA VAL A 122 -8.15 -13.36 19.46
C VAL A 122 -8.23 -12.43 20.67
N PHE A 123 -7.22 -11.57 20.83
CA PHE A 123 -7.17 -10.57 21.90
C PHE A 123 -7.20 -9.17 21.29
N VAL A 124 -8.19 -8.35 21.61
CA VAL A 124 -8.27 -6.98 21.08
C VAL A 124 -7.59 -6.00 22.05
N PRO A 125 -6.47 -5.35 21.68
CA PRO A 125 -5.77 -4.43 22.56
C PRO A 125 -6.56 -3.13 22.76
N PRO A 126 -6.38 -2.41 23.89
CA PRO A 126 -7.11 -1.17 24.19
C PRO A 126 -6.81 -0.04 23.20
N PHE A 127 -5.63 -0.03 22.58
CA PHE A 127 -5.30 0.90 21.48
C PHE A 127 -6.20 0.69 20.26
N SER A 128 -6.56 -0.56 19.98
CA SER A 128 -7.56 -0.90 18.96
C SER A 128 -8.88 -0.20 19.26
N ALA A 129 -9.36 -0.26 20.51
CA ALA A 129 -10.61 0.39 20.91
C ALA A 129 -10.61 1.92 20.67
N LEU A 130 -9.46 2.59 20.76
CA LEU A 130 -9.33 4.00 20.41
C LEU A 130 -9.48 4.23 18.89
N LEU A 131 -8.77 3.45 18.07
CA LEU A 131 -8.88 3.53 16.61
C LEU A 131 -10.30 3.20 16.12
N HIS A 132 -11.03 2.40 16.88
CA HIS A 132 -12.40 1.99 16.57
C HIS A 132 -13.44 3.07 16.87
N ARG A 133 -13.10 4.08 17.69
CA ARG A 133 -14.05 5.11 18.07
C ARG A 133 -14.42 5.95 16.85
N LYS A 134 -15.72 6.14 16.62
CA LYS A 134 -16.23 7.00 15.55
C LYS A 134 -16.53 8.39 16.11
N PRO A 135 -15.74 9.43 15.78
CA PRO A 135 -15.98 10.79 16.27
C PRO A 135 -17.34 11.35 15.82
N LYS A 136 -17.99 12.14 16.71
CA LYS A 136 -19.25 12.85 16.42
C LYS A 136 -19.11 13.88 15.29
N VAL A 137 -17.92 14.49 15.17
CA VAL A 137 -17.62 15.50 14.13
C VAL A 137 -17.88 14.97 12.71
N PHE A 138 -17.61 13.68 12.48
CA PHE A 138 -17.84 13.03 11.20
C PHE A 138 -19.16 12.24 11.17
N LYS A 139 -20.15 12.65 11.99
CA LYS A 139 -21.48 12.02 12.11
C LYS A 139 -21.41 10.49 12.30
N HIS A 140 -20.36 9.99 12.96
CA HIS A 140 -20.09 8.57 13.14
C HIS A 140 -19.94 7.73 11.86
N LEU A 141 -19.66 8.35 10.70
CA LEU A 141 -19.46 7.59 9.46
C LEU A 141 -18.07 6.97 9.35
N VAL A 142 -17.04 7.65 9.87
CA VAL A 142 -15.62 7.27 9.69
C VAL A 142 -14.97 7.01 11.04
N SER A 143 -14.18 5.94 11.15
CA SER A 143 -13.41 5.62 12.37
C SER A 143 -12.09 6.40 12.44
N TYR A 144 -11.48 6.50 13.62
CA TYR A 144 -10.13 7.08 13.74
C TYR A 144 -9.08 6.27 12.95
N GLY A 145 -9.23 4.95 12.85
CA GLY A 145 -8.36 4.09 12.02
C GLY A 145 -8.47 4.42 10.52
N GLU A 146 -9.67 4.68 10.03
CA GLU A 146 -9.90 5.12 8.65
C GLU A 146 -9.36 6.53 8.38
N LEU A 147 -9.55 7.46 9.34
CA LEU A 147 -8.96 8.80 9.25
C LEU A 147 -7.43 8.74 9.23
N LEU A 148 -6.83 7.91 10.08
CA LEU A 148 -5.39 7.70 10.12
C LEU A 148 -4.87 7.13 8.79
N PHE A 149 -5.59 6.15 8.22
CA PHE A 149 -5.25 5.58 6.92
C PHE A 149 -5.31 6.62 5.80
N LEU A 150 -6.40 7.40 5.73
CA LEU A 150 -6.54 8.46 4.74
C LEU A 150 -5.52 9.58 4.93
N LEU A 151 -5.21 9.95 6.17
CA LEU A 151 -4.19 10.94 6.49
C LEU A 151 -2.81 10.46 6.03
N LEU A 152 -2.47 9.21 6.33
CA LEU A 152 -1.21 8.60 5.88
C LEU A 152 -1.11 8.63 4.36
N LEU A 153 -2.19 8.28 3.65
CA LEU A 153 -2.22 8.30 2.19
C LEU A 153 -2.03 9.71 1.62
N VAL A 154 -2.80 10.70 2.09
CA VAL A 154 -2.75 12.06 1.56
C VAL A 154 -1.42 12.73 1.90
N VAL A 155 -1.02 12.70 3.17
CA VAL A 155 0.25 13.31 3.62
C VAL A 155 1.43 12.59 2.99
N GLY A 156 1.40 11.27 2.91
CA GLY A 156 2.44 10.47 2.26
C GLY A 156 2.61 10.81 0.78
N ASN A 157 1.52 10.95 0.02
CA ASN A 157 1.60 11.39 -1.38
C ASN A 157 2.21 12.79 -1.51
N VAL A 158 1.82 13.74 -0.65
CA VAL A 158 2.38 15.10 -0.66
C VAL A 158 3.88 15.09 -0.34
N ILE A 159 4.30 14.30 0.66
CA ILE A 159 5.71 14.16 1.04
C ILE A 159 6.50 13.52 -0.10
N VAL A 160 6.04 12.38 -0.65
CA VAL A 160 6.73 11.67 -1.73
C VAL A 160 6.85 12.56 -2.96
N PHE A 161 5.78 13.23 -3.37
CA PHE A 161 5.81 14.13 -4.51
C PHE A 161 6.79 15.28 -4.28
N SER A 162 6.68 15.97 -3.14
CA SER A 162 7.50 17.13 -2.81
C SER A 162 8.97 16.76 -2.69
N TYR A 163 9.28 15.62 -2.08
CA TYR A 163 10.64 15.12 -1.93
C TYR A 163 11.24 14.76 -3.29
N GLN A 164 10.51 13.99 -4.12
CA GLN A 164 11.01 13.58 -5.43
C GLN A 164 11.16 14.76 -6.40
N TYR A 165 10.28 15.76 -6.28
CA TYR A 165 10.38 17.02 -7.02
C TYR A 165 11.61 17.81 -6.60
N LYS A 166 11.79 18.09 -5.29
CA LYS A 166 12.96 18.83 -4.79
C LYS A 166 14.28 18.13 -5.09
N LYS A 167 14.32 16.80 -5.02
CA LYS A 167 15.50 15.99 -5.33
C LYS A 167 15.95 16.13 -6.79
N ARG A 168 15.04 16.45 -7.72
CA ARG A 168 15.28 16.42 -9.17
C ARG A 168 15.20 17.78 -9.84
N SER A 169 14.47 18.73 -9.26
CA SER A 169 14.33 20.10 -9.77
C SER A 169 15.59 20.89 -9.48
N LYS A 170 16.19 21.47 -10.51
CA LYS A 170 17.32 22.39 -10.40
C LYS A 170 16.84 23.82 -10.72
N PRO A 171 17.43 24.85 -10.09
CA PRO A 171 17.07 26.25 -10.36
C PRO A 171 17.29 26.68 -11.82
N THR A 172 18.19 25.98 -12.54
CA THR A 172 18.55 26.25 -13.93
C THR A 172 17.74 25.43 -14.94
N ASP A 173 16.79 24.61 -14.49
CA ASP A 173 16.02 23.74 -15.38
C ASP A 173 15.05 24.58 -16.24
N ASN A 174 15.08 24.33 -17.54
CA ASN A 174 14.12 24.88 -18.49
C ASN A 174 12.73 24.22 -18.32
N ALA A 175 11.70 24.82 -18.94
CA ALA A 175 10.32 24.33 -18.85
C ALA A 175 10.17 22.85 -19.29
N THR A 176 10.96 22.40 -20.28
CA THR A 176 10.95 21.01 -20.76
C THR A 176 11.52 20.04 -19.73
N SER A 177 12.63 20.39 -19.07
CA SER A 177 13.20 19.59 -17.97
C SER A 177 12.26 19.55 -16.77
N GLN A 178 11.57 20.65 -16.45
CA GLN A 178 10.59 20.68 -15.35
C GLN A 178 9.42 19.72 -15.61
N ILE A 179 8.94 19.60 -16.85
CA ILE A 179 7.92 18.60 -17.24
C ILE A 179 8.39 17.18 -16.90
N LYS A 180 9.64 16.83 -17.24
CA LYS A 180 10.22 15.53 -16.91
C LYS A 180 10.29 15.31 -15.41
N VAL A 181 10.67 16.33 -14.64
CA VAL A 181 10.73 16.27 -13.18
C VAL A 181 9.34 16.03 -12.58
N ILE A 182 8.32 16.79 -13.00
CA ILE A 182 6.94 16.63 -12.54
C ILE A 182 6.41 15.24 -12.89
N GLY A 183 6.58 14.82 -14.16
CA GLY A 183 6.20 13.49 -14.61
C GLY A 183 6.84 12.40 -13.76
N THR A 184 8.16 12.48 -13.54
CA THR A 184 8.88 11.51 -12.69
C THR A 184 8.33 11.49 -11.26
N SER A 185 8.08 12.65 -10.65
CA SER A 185 7.51 12.74 -9.30
C SER A 185 6.12 12.11 -9.20
N LEU A 186 5.25 12.32 -10.20
CA LEU A 186 3.95 11.65 -10.28
C LEU A 186 4.07 10.13 -10.41
N GLY A 187 5.07 9.64 -11.14
CA GLY A 187 5.37 8.21 -11.22
C GLY A 187 5.67 7.60 -9.83
N PHE A 188 6.45 8.30 -9.00
CA PHE A 188 6.70 7.88 -7.62
C PHE A 188 5.47 7.97 -6.71
N SER A 189 4.62 9.00 -6.87
CA SER A 189 3.33 9.06 -6.17
C SER A 189 2.40 7.92 -6.58
N GLY A 190 2.36 7.55 -7.87
CA GLY A 190 1.65 6.38 -8.37
C GLY A 190 2.14 5.08 -7.74
N LEU A 191 3.47 4.87 -7.71
CA LEU A 191 4.08 3.71 -7.04
C LEU A 191 3.77 3.68 -5.54
N TYR A 192 3.79 4.83 -4.86
CA TYR A 192 3.40 4.93 -3.46
C TYR A 192 1.97 4.44 -3.25
N ASN A 193 1.00 4.90 -4.05
CA ASN A 193 -0.37 4.42 -3.99
C ASN A 193 -0.49 2.92 -4.27
N MET A 194 0.30 2.41 -5.22
CA MET A 194 0.34 0.99 -5.57
C MET A 194 0.81 0.10 -4.41
N VAL A 195 1.75 0.56 -3.58
CA VAL A 195 2.17 -0.16 -2.35
C VAL A 195 0.98 -0.35 -1.40
N PHE A 196 0.16 0.68 -1.21
CA PHE A 196 -1.02 0.60 -0.34
C PHE A 196 -2.20 -0.13 -0.98
N LEU A 197 -2.23 -0.26 -2.31
CA LEU A 197 -3.30 -0.94 -3.05
C LEU A 197 -3.38 -2.44 -2.71
N ALA A 198 -2.24 -3.06 -2.36
CA ALA A 198 -2.18 -4.45 -1.94
C ALA A 198 -2.74 -4.70 -0.53
N LEU A 199 -2.78 -3.69 0.34
CA LEU A 199 -3.16 -3.88 1.75
C LEU A 199 -4.65 -4.24 1.97
N PRO A 200 -5.63 -3.65 1.26
CA PRO A 200 -7.04 -4.01 1.38
C PRO A 200 -7.46 -5.15 0.45
N ALA A 201 -6.57 -5.64 -0.43
CA ALA A 201 -6.91 -6.66 -1.42
C ALA A 201 -7.11 -8.06 -0.82
N SER A 202 -6.44 -8.38 0.29
CA SER A 202 -6.60 -9.66 0.99
C SER A 202 -7.67 -9.56 2.08
N ARG A 203 -8.68 -10.45 2.06
CA ARG A 203 -9.68 -10.54 3.13
C ARG A 203 -8.98 -10.79 4.48
N HIS A 204 -9.42 -10.09 5.52
CA HIS A 204 -8.84 -10.20 6.88
C HIS A 204 -7.32 -9.99 6.93
N SER A 205 -6.80 -9.09 6.09
CA SER A 205 -5.39 -8.70 6.13
C SER A 205 -5.02 -8.09 7.49
N PHE A 206 -3.76 -8.25 7.88
CA PHE A 206 -3.23 -7.74 9.14
C PHE A 206 -3.54 -6.24 9.34
N TRP A 207 -3.44 -5.44 8.27
CA TRP A 207 -3.70 -4.00 8.32
C TRP A 207 -5.16 -3.66 8.57
N MET A 208 -6.08 -4.40 7.96
CA MET A 208 -7.51 -4.20 8.21
C MET A 208 -7.89 -4.63 9.62
N GLU A 209 -7.28 -5.68 10.17
CA GLU A 209 -7.46 -6.10 11.56
C GLU A 209 -6.87 -5.07 12.54
N TRP A 210 -5.66 -4.57 12.25
CA TRP A 210 -4.95 -3.63 13.12
C TRP A 210 -5.56 -2.23 13.16
N LEU A 211 -6.09 -1.73 12.02
CA LEU A 211 -6.80 -0.45 11.92
C LEU A 211 -8.32 -0.60 12.09
N ASN A 212 -8.82 -1.85 12.16
CA ASN A 212 -10.23 -2.24 12.16
C ASN A 212 -11.06 -1.52 11.09
N ILE A 213 -10.53 -1.54 9.87
CA ILE A 213 -11.26 -1.06 8.70
C ILE A 213 -12.17 -2.21 8.26
N PRO A 214 -13.51 -2.04 8.28
CA PRO A 214 -14.40 -3.11 7.85
C PRO A 214 -14.14 -3.41 6.37
N TYR A 215 -14.24 -4.69 6.00
CA TYR A 215 -13.91 -5.14 4.64
C TYR A 215 -14.64 -4.33 3.55
N ALA A 216 -15.91 -3.97 3.76
CA ALA A 216 -16.67 -3.13 2.84
C ALA A 216 -16.00 -1.77 2.58
N ASN A 217 -15.47 -1.12 3.62
CA ASN A 217 -14.73 0.14 3.48
C ASN A 217 -13.32 -0.11 2.92
N GLY A 218 -12.68 -1.23 3.25
CA GLY A 218 -11.42 -1.65 2.64
C GLY A 218 -11.50 -1.76 1.12
N VAL A 219 -12.55 -2.42 0.60
CA VAL A 219 -12.81 -2.52 -0.86
C VAL A 219 -13.05 -1.14 -1.48
N LYS A 220 -13.81 -0.27 -0.80
CA LYS A 220 -13.99 1.12 -1.23
C LYS A 220 -12.66 1.87 -1.37
N TYR A 221 -11.77 1.75 -0.38
CA TYR A 221 -10.46 2.38 -0.43
C TYR A 221 -9.53 1.75 -1.48
N HIS A 222 -9.58 0.44 -1.69
CA HIS A 222 -8.86 -0.22 -2.78
C HIS A 222 -9.27 0.36 -4.13
N ARG A 223 -10.58 0.54 -4.37
CA ARG A 223 -11.08 1.18 -5.59
C ARG A 223 -10.59 2.63 -5.73
N TRP A 224 -10.63 3.42 -4.65
CA TRP A 224 -10.13 4.80 -4.66
C TRP A 224 -8.62 4.87 -4.94
N LEU A 225 -7.83 4.00 -4.31
CA LEU A 225 -6.39 3.89 -4.54
C LEU A 225 -6.08 3.40 -5.97
N GLY A 226 -6.86 2.47 -6.51
CA GLY A 226 -6.76 2.03 -7.90
C GLY A 226 -6.96 3.18 -8.87
N VAL A 227 -8.03 3.96 -8.71
CA VAL A 227 -8.27 5.16 -9.53
C VAL A 227 -7.14 6.16 -9.37
N ALA A 228 -6.70 6.47 -8.15
CA ALA A 228 -5.59 7.40 -7.90
C ALA A 228 -4.27 6.94 -8.54
N THR A 229 -3.99 5.64 -8.51
CA THR A 229 -2.81 5.02 -9.12
C THR A 229 -2.85 5.14 -10.65
N ILE A 230 -3.98 4.75 -11.27
CA ILE A 230 -4.17 4.82 -12.72
C ILE A 230 -4.07 6.26 -13.19
N VAL A 231 -4.75 7.21 -12.54
CA VAL A 231 -4.69 8.64 -12.89
C VAL A 231 -3.25 9.16 -12.77
N SER A 232 -2.54 8.82 -11.69
CA SER A 232 -1.14 9.24 -11.52
C SER A 232 -0.24 8.72 -12.64
N PHE A 233 -0.40 7.47 -13.06
CA PHE A 233 0.40 6.87 -14.13
C PHE A 233 0.01 7.37 -15.53
N VAL A 234 -1.28 7.65 -15.77
CA VAL A 234 -1.74 8.27 -17.03
C VAL A 234 -1.15 9.67 -17.17
N VAL A 235 -1.22 10.49 -16.12
CA VAL A 235 -0.65 11.85 -16.14
C VAL A 235 0.88 11.81 -16.23
N HIS A 236 1.54 10.90 -15.50
CA HIS A 236 2.98 10.62 -15.64
C HIS A 236 3.36 10.33 -17.09
N THR A 237 2.65 9.40 -17.74
CA THR A 237 2.87 9.03 -19.14
C THR A 237 2.66 10.22 -20.07
N GLY A 238 1.60 11.01 -19.86
CA GLY A 238 1.32 12.22 -20.62
C GLY A 238 2.45 13.25 -20.55
N PHE A 239 3.03 13.50 -19.37
CA PHE A 239 4.20 14.39 -19.25
C PHE A 239 5.43 13.86 -20.01
N PHE A 240 5.66 12.55 -20.01
CA PHE A 240 6.75 11.94 -20.78
C PHE A 240 6.51 12.02 -22.30
N VAL A 241 5.28 11.84 -22.77
CA VAL A 241 4.92 12.07 -24.19
C VAL A 241 5.23 13.51 -24.58
N VAL A 242 4.80 14.50 -23.79
CA VAL A 242 5.07 15.92 -24.06
C VAL A 242 6.58 16.22 -24.00
N PHE A 243 7.32 15.63 -23.06
CA PHE A 243 8.77 15.78 -22.97
C PHE A 243 9.48 15.28 -24.22
N TYR A 244 9.16 14.08 -24.70
CA TYR A 244 9.78 13.51 -25.90
C TYR A 244 9.35 14.23 -27.18
N ALA A 245 8.12 14.75 -27.24
CA ALA A 245 7.66 15.60 -28.33
C ALA A 245 8.45 16.93 -28.40
N ARG A 246 8.68 17.58 -27.25
CA ARG A 246 9.44 18.85 -27.17
C ARG A 246 10.94 18.71 -27.40
N THR A 247 11.46 17.49 -27.35
CA THR A 247 12.88 17.21 -27.55
C THR A 247 13.15 16.53 -28.88
N ASP A 248 12.15 16.42 -29.77
CA ASP A 248 12.23 15.74 -31.06
C ASP A 248 12.79 14.31 -30.98
N ASN A 249 12.52 13.63 -29.86
CA ASN A 249 13.06 12.32 -29.51
C ASN A 249 11.96 11.27 -29.30
N LEU A 250 10.82 11.40 -29.99
CA LEU A 250 9.67 10.48 -29.85
C LEU A 250 10.02 9.02 -30.17
N LEU A 251 10.99 8.76 -31.04
CA LEU A 251 11.46 7.40 -31.33
C LEU A 251 12.02 6.67 -30.10
N LYS A 252 12.46 7.40 -29.07
CA LYS A 252 12.88 6.79 -27.79
C LYS A 252 11.72 6.20 -27.00
N MET A 253 10.46 6.45 -27.38
CA MET A 253 9.29 5.82 -26.76
C MET A 253 9.00 4.41 -27.31
N LEU A 254 9.62 4.05 -28.44
CA LEU A 254 9.46 2.75 -29.08
C LEU A 254 10.64 1.83 -28.74
N PRO A 255 10.43 0.50 -28.68
CA PRO A 255 11.52 -0.44 -28.48
C PRO A 255 12.50 -0.36 -29.66
N CYS A 256 13.77 -0.62 -29.38
CA CYS A 256 14.78 -0.78 -30.42
C CYS A 256 15.26 -2.24 -30.44
N PHE A 257 15.28 -2.84 -31.64
CA PHE A 257 15.66 -4.24 -31.84
C PHE A 257 17.12 -4.39 -32.28
N ASP A 258 17.67 -3.36 -32.94
CA ASP A 258 19.06 -3.35 -33.45
C ASP A 258 20.01 -2.53 -32.56
N CYS A 259 19.64 -2.30 -31.29
CA CYS A 259 20.40 -1.46 -30.37
C CYS A 259 21.03 -2.29 -29.24
N ASP A 260 22.20 -1.86 -28.77
CA ASP A 260 22.75 -2.36 -27.52
C ASP A 260 21.95 -1.80 -26.34
N VAL A 261 21.23 -2.69 -25.64
CA VAL A 261 20.41 -2.35 -24.48
C VAL A 261 21.24 -1.78 -23.33
N ALA A 262 22.49 -2.21 -23.14
CA ALA A 262 23.33 -1.76 -22.04
C ALA A 262 23.83 -0.32 -22.24
N VAL A 263 23.98 0.13 -23.49
CA VAL A 263 24.57 1.44 -23.81
C VAL A 263 23.51 2.49 -24.11
N GLY A 264 22.62 2.23 -25.07
CA GLY A 264 21.68 3.23 -25.58
C GLY A 264 20.22 2.77 -25.62
N GLY A 265 19.98 1.45 -25.68
CA GLY A 265 18.64 0.89 -25.81
C GLY A 265 17.83 0.82 -24.51
N LYS A 266 18.48 0.97 -23.35
CA LYS A 266 17.81 0.88 -22.04
C LYS A 266 16.57 1.78 -21.94
N THR A 267 16.69 3.06 -22.30
CA THR A 267 15.57 4.01 -22.19
C THR A 267 14.42 3.66 -23.14
N ASN A 268 14.71 3.14 -24.33
CA ASN A 268 13.69 2.68 -25.28
C ASN A 268 12.86 1.54 -24.69
N TRP A 269 13.54 0.55 -24.10
CA TRP A 269 12.88 -0.58 -23.45
C TRP A 269 12.14 -0.18 -22.16
N GLU A 270 12.71 0.71 -21.35
CA GLU A 270 12.02 1.29 -20.18
C GLU A 270 10.70 1.97 -20.58
N ASN A 271 10.71 2.78 -21.64
CA ASN A 271 9.51 3.45 -22.14
C ASN A 271 8.49 2.46 -22.73
N PHE A 272 8.95 1.45 -23.47
CA PHE A 272 8.06 0.41 -24.01
C PHE A 272 7.36 -0.38 -22.90
N PHE A 273 8.09 -0.82 -21.87
CA PHE A 273 7.48 -1.48 -20.71
C PHE A 273 6.57 -0.53 -19.93
N GLY A 274 6.90 0.77 -19.89
CA GLY A 274 6.02 1.81 -19.38
C GLY A 274 4.67 1.82 -20.12
N TRP A 275 4.68 1.86 -21.45
CA TRP A 275 3.47 1.79 -22.28
C TRP A 275 2.67 0.50 -22.06
N LEU A 276 3.34 -0.65 -22.08
CA LEU A 276 2.70 -1.94 -21.84
C LEU A 276 2.03 -1.97 -20.47
N SER A 277 2.72 -1.51 -19.42
CA SER A 277 2.17 -1.44 -18.07
C SER A 277 0.97 -0.49 -17.98
N MET A 278 1.03 0.67 -18.66
CA MET A 278 -0.07 1.64 -18.70
C MET A 278 -1.30 1.04 -19.37
N ILE A 279 -1.13 0.39 -20.53
CA ILE A 279 -2.23 -0.28 -21.24
C ILE A 279 -2.86 -1.35 -20.36
N CYS A 280 -2.06 -2.20 -19.71
CA CYS A 280 -2.56 -3.21 -18.77
C CYS A 280 -3.35 -2.56 -17.62
N MET A 281 -2.86 -1.47 -17.04
CA MET A 281 -3.56 -0.75 -15.97
C MET A 281 -4.88 -0.13 -16.43
N VAL A 282 -4.93 0.44 -17.64
CA VAL A 282 -6.17 1.01 -18.21
C VAL A 282 -7.18 -0.09 -18.51
N VAL A 283 -6.75 -1.23 -19.08
CA VAL A 283 -7.62 -2.39 -19.33
C VAL A 283 -8.18 -2.90 -18.01
N MET A 284 -7.34 -3.14 -17.00
CA MET A 284 -7.79 -3.55 -15.66
C MET A 284 -8.79 -2.55 -15.08
N GLY A 285 -8.49 -1.24 -15.17
CA GLY A 285 -9.39 -0.18 -14.73
C GLY A 285 -10.74 -0.21 -15.42
N ALA A 286 -10.76 -0.31 -16.75
CA ALA A 286 -11.97 -0.35 -17.56
C ALA A 286 -12.83 -1.60 -17.26
N THR A 287 -12.19 -2.77 -17.10
CA THR A 287 -12.91 -4.01 -16.75
C THR A 287 -13.40 -4.06 -15.30
N SER A 288 -12.96 -3.13 -14.44
CA SER A 288 -13.33 -3.06 -13.02
C SER A 288 -14.47 -2.09 -12.71
N LEU A 289 -14.96 -1.36 -13.73
CA LEU A 289 -16.11 -0.44 -13.63
C LEU A 289 -17.44 -1.19 -13.56
#